data_AF-A0A3M1JUM5-F1
#
_entry.id   AF-A0A3M1JUM5-F1
#
_cell.length_a   1.000
_cell.length_b   1.000
_cell.length_c   1.000
_cell.angle_alpha   90.00
_cell.angle_beta   90.00
_cell.angle_gamma   90.00
#
_symmetry.space_group_name_H-M   'P 1'
#
loop_
_entity.id
_entity.type
_entity.pdbx_description
1 polymer ?
#
loop_
_entity_poly.entity_id
_entity_poly.type
_entity_poly.pdbx_seq_one_letter_code
_entity_poly.pdbx_strand_id
1 'polypeptide(L)'
;MPGLELKSRWVHWGDRISAVNREALVDRYAFDHAILDEATAKGVNVVKGRVTNLSRGETGWQVTYRTPDGGRHWITGTFVVEARGRAAPLGG
;
A
#
# COMPACT_ATOMS: atom_id res chain seq x y z
N MET A 1 20.57 -13.92 0.11
CA MET A 1 19.14 -14.08 -0.25
C MET A 1 19.06 -14.81 -1.59
N PRO A 2 18.89 -16.14 -1.62
CA PRO A 2 18.64 -16.85 -2.87
C PRO A 2 17.14 -16.86 -3.19
N GLY A 3 16.74 -16.52 -4.42
CA GLY A 3 15.37 -16.77 -4.91
C GLY A 3 14.72 -15.72 -5.82
N LEU A 4 15.35 -14.59 -6.13
CA LEU A 4 14.75 -13.59 -7.03
C LEU A 4 14.89 -14.04 -8.50
N GLU A 5 13.86 -14.68 -9.06
CA GLU A 5 13.81 -14.97 -10.50
C GLU A 5 13.36 -13.71 -11.25
N LEU A 6 14.31 -13.09 -11.96
CA LEU A 6 14.07 -11.93 -12.81
C LEU A 6 13.73 -12.41 -14.23
N LYS A 7 12.50 -12.12 -14.71
CA LYS A 7 12.17 -12.32 -16.12
C LYS A 7 12.31 -10.99 -16.87
N SER A 8 13.15 -10.99 -17.90
CA SER A 8 13.34 -9.85 -18.81
C SER A 8 12.61 -10.12 -20.12
N ARG A 9 11.65 -9.27 -20.49
CA ARG A 9 11.05 -9.28 -21.84
C ARG A 9 11.75 -8.20 -22.68
N TRP A 10 12.44 -8.63 -23.73
CA TRP A 10 13.03 -7.74 -24.72
C TRP A 10 11.92 -7.22 -25.64
N VAL A 11 11.79 -5.90 -25.74
CA VAL A 11 10.84 -5.26 -26.65
C VAL A 11 11.62 -4.56 -27.76
N HIS A 12 11.28 -4.87 -29.00
CA HIS A 12 11.83 -4.20 -30.18
C HIS A 12 10.91 -3.04 -30.59
N TRP A 13 11.45 -1.82 -30.58
CA TRP A 13 10.79 -0.61 -31.11
C TRP A 13 11.66 -0.04 -32.23
N GLY A 14 11.38 -0.41 -33.48
CA GLY A 14 12.23 -0.06 -34.61
C GLY A 14 13.67 -0.58 -34.41
N ASP A 15 14.66 0.28 -34.55
CA ASP A 15 16.09 -0.06 -34.33
C ASP A 15 16.52 -0.07 -32.85
N ARG A 16 15.58 0.14 -31.91
CA ARG A 16 15.87 0.18 -30.47
C ARG A 16 15.37 -1.11 -29.79
N ILE A 17 16.32 -1.88 -29.26
CA ILE A 17 16.06 -3.00 -28.36
C ILE A 17 16.06 -2.43 -26.94
N SER A 18 14.97 -2.62 -26.19
CA SER A 18 14.90 -2.19 -24.80
C SER A 18 14.30 -3.25 -23.89
N ALA A 19 14.96 -3.49 -22.76
CA ALA A 19 14.48 -4.34 -21.67
C ALA A 19 14.03 -3.44 -20.50
N VAL A 20 13.01 -2.61 -20.74
CA VAL A 20 12.55 -1.61 -19.75
C VAL A 20 11.74 -2.25 -18.61
N ASN A 21 10.99 -3.30 -18.90
CA ASN A 21 10.16 -3.96 -17.91
C ASN A 21 10.88 -5.19 -17.36
N ARG A 22 11.47 -5.04 -16.16
CA ARG A 22 11.89 -6.18 -15.34
C ARG A 22 10.76 -6.54 -14.41
N GLU A 23 10.24 -7.74 -14.57
CA GLU A 23 9.25 -8.31 -13.67
C GLU A 23 9.95 -9.35 -12.80
N ALA A 24 9.62 -9.37 -11.50
CA ALA A 24 10.18 -10.31 -10.55
C ALA A 24 9.04 -10.95 -9.76
N LEU A 25 9.15 -12.25 -9.52
CA LEU A 25 8.34 -12.90 -8.51
C LEU A 25 8.95 -12.59 -7.14
N VAL A 26 8.12 -12.14 -6.22
CA VAL A 26 8.52 -11.83 -4.84
C VAL A 26 7.66 -12.61 -3.87
N ASP A 27 8.23 -12.95 -2.72
CA ASP A 27 7.42 -13.38 -1.58
C ASP A 27 6.58 -12.19 -1.10
N ARG A 28 5.26 -12.35 -1.17
CA ARG A 28 4.34 -11.25 -0.89
C ARG A 28 4.47 -10.73 0.54
N TYR A 29 4.54 -11.62 1.53
CA TYR A 29 4.56 -11.21 2.93
C TYR A 29 5.86 -10.49 3.27
N ALA A 30 7.01 -11.04 2.84
CA ALA A 30 8.31 -10.41 3.04
C ALA A 30 8.38 -9.04 2.34
N PHE A 31 7.81 -8.92 1.14
CA PHE A 31 7.77 -7.67 0.40
C PHE A 31 6.89 -6.61 1.08
N ASP A 32 5.67 -6.99 1.50
CA ASP A 32 4.74 -6.10 2.19
C ASP A 32 5.36 -5.58 3.51
N HIS A 33 6.05 -6.45 4.27
CA HIS A 33 6.76 -6.04 5.49
C HIS A 33 7.91 -5.06 5.20
N ALA A 34 8.75 -5.37 4.20
CA ALA A 34 9.88 -4.51 3.83
C ALA A 34 9.43 -3.11 3.41
N ILE A 35 8.29 -2.98 2.70
CA ILE A 35 7.72 -1.67 2.34
C ILE A 35 7.30 -0.88 3.58
N LEU A 36 6.63 -1.53 4.54
CA LEU A 36 6.18 -0.85 5.77
C LEU A 36 7.34 -0.40 6.64
N ASP A 37 8.39 -1.21 6.73
CA ASP A 37 9.61 -0.87 7.47
C ASP A 37 10.31 0.34 6.83
N GLU A 38 10.47 0.34 5.51
CA GLU A 38 11.06 1.47 4.75
C GLU A 38 10.21 2.74 4.86
N ALA A 39 8.89 2.63 4.82
CA ALA A 39 7.99 3.78 5.02
C ALA A 39 8.17 4.38 6.42
N THR A 40 8.25 3.53 7.44
CA THR A 40 8.51 3.95 8.82
C THR A 40 9.88 4.62 8.95
N ALA A 41 10.92 4.05 8.33
CA ALA A 41 12.25 4.63 8.30
C ALA A 41 12.30 6.03 7.64
N LYS A 42 11.38 6.31 6.71
CA LYS A 42 11.18 7.62 6.08
C LYS A 42 10.23 8.55 6.85
N GLY A 43 9.77 8.16 8.03
CA GLY A 43 8.94 8.99 8.91
C GLY A 43 7.43 8.87 8.69
N VAL A 44 6.97 7.88 7.92
CA VAL A 44 5.53 7.59 7.81
C VAL A 44 5.05 6.93 9.10
N ASN A 45 3.96 7.44 9.67
CA ASN A 45 3.34 6.81 10.84
C ASN A 45 2.49 5.60 10.39
N VAL A 46 3.01 4.39 10.62
CA VAL A 46 2.31 3.14 10.31
C VAL A 46 1.49 2.69 11.51
N VAL A 47 0.16 2.75 11.36
CA VAL A 47 -0.78 2.32 12.39
C VAL A 47 -1.28 0.90 12.09
N LYS A 48 -0.97 -0.05 12.99
CA LYS A 48 -1.51 -1.41 12.91
C LYS A 48 -2.97 -1.41 13.37
N GLY A 49 -3.89 -1.60 12.43
CA GLY A 49 -5.31 -1.68 12.74
C GLY A 49 -6.17 -1.94 11.52
N ARG A 50 -7.48 -2.05 11.75
CA ARG A 50 -8.49 -2.22 10.71
C ARG A 50 -9.39 -0.99 10.67
N VAL A 51 -9.43 -0.31 9.53
CA VAL A 51 -10.38 0.79 9.29
C VAL A 51 -11.80 0.24 9.33
N THR A 52 -12.64 0.86 10.16
CA THR A 52 -14.05 0.49 10.35
C THR A 52 -15.02 1.54 9.81
N ASN A 53 -14.60 2.81 9.74
CA ASN A 53 -15.42 3.87 9.17
C ASN A 53 -14.55 4.95 8.52
N LEU A 54 -15.05 5.53 7.43
CA LEU A 54 -14.48 6.70 6.77
C LEU A 54 -15.60 7.74 6.62
N SER A 55 -15.40 8.93 7.15
CA SER A 55 -16.39 10.00 7.08
C SER A 55 -15.75 11.33 6.71
N ARG A 56 -16.42 12.13 5.90
CA ARG A 56 -16.01 13.51 5.60
C ARG A 56 -16.72 14.46 6.56
N GLY A 57 -15.94 15.18 7.36
CA GLY A 57 -16.41 16.29 8.18
C GLY A 57 -16.22 17.63 7.46
N GLU A 58 -16.51 18.73 8.16
CA GLU A 58 -16.45 20.09 7.59
C GLU A 58 -15.04 20.51 7.17
N THR A 59 -14.00 20.06 7.90
CA THR A 59 -12.61 20.49 7.70
C THR A 59 -11.71 19.42 7.08
N GLY A 60 -12.25 18.24 6.78
CA GLY A 60 -11.47 17.14 6.22
C GLY A 60 -12.10 15.77 6.42
N TRP A 61 -11.29 14.73 6.26
CA TRP A 61 -11.65 13.34 6.47
C TRP A 61 -11.34 12.91 7.89
N GLN A 62 -12.17 12.01 8.42
CA GLN A 62 -11.93 11.27 9.64
C GLN A 62 -11.95 9.77 9.34
N VAL A 63 -10.88 9.09 9.73
CA VAL A 63 -10.74 7.65 9.59
C VAL A 63 -10.87 7.03 10.98
N THR A 64 -11.87 6.18 11.17
CA THR A 64 -12.02 5.39 12.41
C THR A 64 -11.46 3.99 12.17
N TYR A 65 -10.63 3.51 13.09
CA TYR A 65 -10.05 2.17 13.02
C TYR A 65 -10.08 1.47 14.37
N ARG A 66 -9.90 0.15 14.33
CA ARG A 66 -9.70 -0.70 15.51
C ARG A 66 -8.31 -1.30 15.53
N THR A 67 -7.66 -1.26 16.68
CA THR A 67 -6.35 -1.90 16.93
C THR A 67 -6.54 -3.40 17.24
N PRO A 68 -5.48 -4.23 17.14
CA PRO A 68 -5.57 -5.67 17.42
C PRO A 68 -6.02 -6.04 18.83
N ASP A 69 -5.79 -5.15 19.81
CA ASP A 69 -6.26 -5.28 21.19
C ASP A 69 -7.75 -4.86 21.37
N GLY A 70 -8.43 -4.49 20.29
CA GLY A 70 -9.83 -4.11 20.28
C GLY A 70 -10.10 -2.62 20.53
N GLY A 71 -9.07 -1.81 20.80
CA GLY A 71 -9.18 -0.36 20.95
C GLY A 71 -9.79 0.32 19.72
N ARG A 72 -10.64 1.33 19.93
CA ARG A 72 -11.25 2.13 18.85
C ARG A 72 -10.65 3.52 18.85
N HIS A 73 -10.06 3.89 17.71
CA HIS A 73 -9.32 5.14 17.55
C HIS A 73 -9.74 5.85 16.26
N TRP A 74 -9.34 7.11 16.13
CA TRP A 74 -9.54 7.89 14.93
C TRP A 74 -8.35 8.78 14.62
N ILE A 75 -8.20 9.13 13.34
CA ILE A 75 -7.26 10.13 12.83
C ILE A 75 -7.98 11.03 11.82
N THR A 76 -7.48 12.25 11.64
CA THR A 76 -7.98 13.20 10.64
C THR A 76 -6.95 13.47 9.57
N GLY A 77 -7.43 13.89 8.39
CA GLY A 77 -6.57 14.29 7.27
C GLY A 77 -7.35 15.11 6.25
N THR A 78 -6.65 15.92 5.47
CA THR A 78 -7.28 16.72 4.40
C THR A 78 -7.61 15.89 3.16
N PHE A 79 -6.93 14.77 2.99
CA PHE A 79 -7.08 13.86 1.87
C PHE A 79 -6.92 12.40 2.32
N VAL A 80 -7.63 11.48 1.67
CA VAL A 80 -7.59 10.05 1.95
C VAL A 80 -7.46 9.26 0.65
N VAL A 81 -6.57 8.28 0.64
CA VAL A 81 -6.48 7.26 -0.41
C VAL A 81 -7.08 5.97 0.13
N GLU A 82 -8.14 5.47 -0.52
CA GLU A 82 -8.76 4.21 -0.17
C GLU A 82 -8.07 3.04 -0.90
N ALA A 83 -7.19 2.33 -0.18
CA ALA A 83 -6.39 1.23 -0.73
C ALA A 83 -6.78 -0.15 -0.19
N ARG A 84 -7.97 -0.33 0.41
CA ARG A 84 -8.46 -1.64 0.92
C ARG A 84 -8.85 -2.64 -0.18
N GLY A 85 -8.72 -2.27 -1.46
CA GLY A 85 -9.06 -3.14 -2.59
C GLY A 85 -10.52 -3.57 -2.53
N ARG A 86 -10.78 -4.88 -2.69
CA ARG A 86 -12.15 -5.43 -2.66
C ARG A 86 -12.85 -5.29 -1.30
N ALA A 87 -12.13 -4.96 -0.23
CA ALA A 87 -12.69 -4.71 1.09
C ALA A 87 -13.08 -3.24 1.31
N ALA A 88 -12.94 -2.38 0.28
CA ALA A 88 -13.45 -1.02 0.32
C ALA A 88 -15.00 -1.03 0.41
N PRO A 89 -15.62 -0.04 1.07
CA PRO A 89 -17.06 0.15 1.06
C PRO A 89 -17.58 0.28 -0.38
N LEU A 90 -18.78 -0.26 -0.66
CA LEU A 90 -19.37 -0.29 -2.00
C LEU A 90 -19.91 1.08 -2.50
N GLY A 91 -19.51 2.18 -1.88
CA GLY A 91 -19.83 3.55 -2.28
C GLY A 91 -18.78 4.48 -1.68
N GLY A 92 -18.08 5.21 -2.57
CA GLY A 92 -17.15 6.27 -2.20
C GLY A 92 -17.85 7.62 -2.11
#